data_AF-A0A7S4MAK1-F1
#
_entry.id   AF-A0A7S4MAK1-F1
#
_cell.length_a   1.000
_cell.length_b   1.000
_cell.length_c   1.000
_cell.angle_alpha   90.00
_cell.angle_beta   90.00
_cell.angle_gamma   90.00
#
_symmetry.space_group_name_H-M   'P 1'
#
loop_
_entity.id
_entity.type
_entity.pdbx_description
1 polymer ?
#
loop_
_entity_poly.entity_id
_entity_poly.type
_entity_poly.pdbx_seq_one_letter_code
_entity_poly.pdbx_strand_id
1 'polypeptide(L)'
;GFQECAASAGLYELASDPSLVVVSQEVEVGKPDARIYEIFFDRLRHLEPAVQPAELVFVDDKDKNVVAAQALGWQGICFNATTAAPGELARALAGLGLGGAAAQS
;
A
#
# COMPACT_ATOMS: atom_id res chain seq x y z
N GLY A 1 -7.85 -10.42 -10.26
CA GLY A 1 -7.92 -10.16 -8.80
C GLY A 1 -6.81 -9.23 -8.34
N PHE A 2 -6.79 -8.79 -7.07
CA PHE A 2 -5.75 -7.89 -6.55
C PHE A 2 -4.34 -8.45 -6.75
N GLN A 3 -4.14 -9.76 -6.55
CA GLN A 3 -2.87 -10.44 -6.76
C GLN A 3 -2.34 -10.34 -8.21
N GLU A 4 -3.20 -10.48 -9.22
CA GLU A 4 -2.81 -10.33 -10.63
C GLU A 4 -2.47 -8.86 -10.98
N CYS A 5 -3.21 -7.92 -10.39
CA CYS A 5 -2.93 -6.49 -10.56
C CYS A 5 -1.64 -6.06 -9.86
N ALA A 6 -1.35 -6.60 -8.68
CA ALA A 6 -0.13 -6.32 -7.92
C ALA A 6 1.10 -6.91 -8.62
N ALA A 7 1.03 -8.17 -9.06
CA ALA A 7 2.12 -8.85 -9.76
C ALA A 7 2.49 -8.14 -11.07
N SER A 8 1.49 -7.72 -11.88
CA SER A 8 1.74 -7.00 -13.14
C SER A 8 2.37 -5.62 -12.98
N ALA A 9 2.30 -5.03 -11.78
CA ALA A 9 2.89 -3.73 -11.48
C ALA A 9 4.25 -3.81 -10.76
N GLY A 10 4.80 -5.02 -10.55
CA GLY A 10 6.03 -5.20 -9.77
C GLY A 10 5.89 -4.84 -8.29
N LEU A 11 4.65 -4.79 -7.79
CA LEU A 11 4.39 -4.60 -6.37
C LEU A 11 4.66 -5.92 -5.65
N TYR A 12 5.82 -6.02 -5.02
CA TYR A 12 6.10 -7.11 -4.10
C TYR A 12 5.29 -6.93 -2.83
N GLU A 13 4.53 -7.96 -2.50
CA GLU A 13 3.65 -8.04 -1.34
C GLU A 13 4.46 -7.80 -0.05
N LEU A 14 4.03 -6.82 0.76
CA LEU A 14 4.42 -6.69 2.19
C LEU A 14 4.18 -8.01 2.97
N ALA A 15 3.45 -8.97 2.39
CA ALA A 15 3.21 -10.30 2.92
C ALA A 15 4.42 -11.24 2.92
N SER A 16 5.59 -10.85 2.38
CA SER A 16 6.78 -11.70 2.51
C SER A 16 7.31 -11.75 3.96
N ASP A 17 7.07 -10.69 4.75
CA ASP A 17 7.40 -10.65 6.17
C ASP A 17 6.12 -10.64 7.03
N PRO A 18 5.79 -11.72 7.75
CA PRO A 18 4.59 -11.78 8.57
C PRO A 18 4.59 -10.75 9.71
N SER A 19 5.74 -10.21 10.11
CA SER A 19 5.81 -9.16 11.14
C SER A 19 5.16 -7.84 10.71
N LEU A 20 5.08 -7.58 9.40
CA LEU A 20 4.45 -6.38 8.84
C LEU A 20 2.93 -6.50 8.71
N VAL A 21 2.35 -7.68 8.94
CA VAL A 21 0.90 -7.89 8.86
C VAL A 21 0.22 -7.34 10.12
N VAL A 22 -0.62 -6.31 9.94
CA VAL A 22 -1.43 -5.73 11.03
C VAL A 22 -2.86 -6.23 10.91
N VAL A 23 -3.27 -7.11 11.83
CA VAL A 23 -4.64 -7.61 11.90
C VAL A 23 -5.43 -6.76 12.89
N SER A 24 -6.49 -6.10 12.42
CA SER A 24 -7.27 -5.16 13.24
C SER A 24 -7.88 -5.78 14.49
N GLN A 25 -8.20 -7.08 14.47
CA GLN A 25 -8.71 -7.81 15.64
C GLN A 25 -7.65 -8.00 16.73
N GLU A 26 -6.38 -8.16 16.35
CA GLU A 26 -5.27 -8.37 17.29
C GLU A 26 -4.86 -7.06 17.98
N VAL A 27 -4.99 -5.95 17.27
CA VAL A 27 -4.60 -4.61 17.77
C VAL A 27 -5.79 -3.78 18.25
N GLU A 28 -7.01 -4.34 18.19
CA GLU A 28 -8.29 -3.70 18.58
C GLU A 28 -8.55 -2.33 17.94
N VAL A 29 -7.93 -2.07 16.78
CA VAL A 29 -8.03 -0.82 16.03
C VAL A 29 -8.21 -1.14 14.55
N GLY A 30 -9.14 -0.45 13.89
CA GLY A 30 -9.45 -0.63 12.48
C GLY A 30 -9.29 0.65 11.68
N LYS A 31 -9.00 0.51 10.39
CA LYS A 31 -9.05 1.64 9.44
C LYS A 31 -10.46 2.28 9.46
N PRO A 32 -10.58 3.62 9.40
CA PRO A 32 -9.55 4.61 9.07
C PRO A 32 -8.84 5.21 10.30
N ASP A 33 -8.91 4.60 11.48
CA ASP A 33 -8.19 5.11 12.66
C ASP A 33 -6.67 5.15 12.38
N ALA A 34 -6.04 6.32 12.56
CA ALA A 34 -4.63 6.54 12.28
C ALA A 34 -3.71 5.53 12.99
N ARG A 35 -4.11 5.05 14.16
CA ARG A 35 -3.28 4.16 14.99
C ARG A 35 -2.96 2.82 14.31
N ILE A 36 -3.82 2.30 13.42
CA ILE A 36 -3.49 1.05 12.68
C ILE A 36 -2.35 1.27 11.68
N TYR A 37 -2.26 2.45 11.08
CA TYR A 37 -1.21 2.83 10.14
C TYR A 37 0.11 3.12 10.87
N GLU A 38 0.02 3.78 12.02
CA GLU A 38 1.18 4.02 12.91
C GLU A 38 1.80 2.71 13.38
N ILE A 39 0.98 1.73 13.80
CA ILE A 39 1.47 0.38 14.18
C ILE A 39 2.22 -0.28 13.02
N PHE A 40 1.68 -0.21 11.80
CA PHE A 40 2.37 -0.71 10.61
C PHE A 40 3.70 0.02 10.40
N PHE A 41 3.70 1.35 10.46
CA PHE A 41 4.88 2.16 10.21
C PHE A 41 5.97 1.92 11.23
N ASP A 42 5.62 1.78 12.51
CA ASP A 42 6.55 1.43 13.57
C ASP A 42 7.22 0.09 13.29
N ARG A 43 6.44 -0.95 12.93
CA ARG A 43 6.99 -2.27 12.55
C ARG A 43 7.93 -2.17 11.35
N LEU A 44 7.54 -1.42 10.32
CA LEU A 44 8.37 -1.19 9.14
C LEU A 44 9.69 -0.51 9.49
N ARG A 45 9.68 0.51 10.36
CA ARG A 45 10.90 1.21 10.78
C ARG A 45 11.87 0.35 11.59
N HIS A 46 11.44 -0.79 12.15
CA HIS A 46 12.37 -1.73 12.77
C HIS A 46 13.20 -2.48 11.71
N LEU A 47 12.64 -2.69 10.51
CA LEU A 47 13.31 -3.36 9.39
C LEU A 47 14.06 -2.36 8.51
N GLU A 48 13.43 -1.22 8.22
CA GLU A 48 13.96 -0.15 7.38
C GLU A 48 13.94 1.19 8.14
N PRO A 49 14.92 1.46 9.03
CA PRO A 49 14.89 2.63 9.92
C PRO A 49 14.86 3.99 9.23
N ALA A 50 15.30 4.05 7.97
CA ALA A 50 15.40 5.27 7.19
C ALA A 50 14.16 5.57 6.34
N VAL A 51 13.17 4.65 6.28
CA VAL A 51 11.98 4.82 5.43
C VAL A 51 11.20 6.08 5.79
N GLN A 52 10.83 6.85 4.78
CA GLN A 52 10.03 8.06 4.92
C GLN A 52 8.56 7.78 4.60
N PRO A 53 7.61 8.49 5.23
CA PRO A 53 6.18 8.36 4.93
C PRO A 53 5.87 8.54 3.43
N ALA A 54 6.56 9.46 2.76
CA ALA A 54 6.36 9.76 1.35
C ALA A 54 6.80 8.64 0.38
N GLU A 55 7.55 7.64 0.88
CA GLU A 55 7.99 6.47 0.11
C GLU A 55 6.97 5.32 0.18
N LEU A 56 5.88 5.49 0.94
CA LEU A 56 4.84 4.48 1.11
C LEU A 56 3.65 4.75 0.20
N VAL A 57 3.14 3.70 -0.43
CA VAL A 57 1.86 3.72 -1.15
C VAL A 57 0.86 2.83 -0.44
N PHE A 58 -0.26 3.40 -0.03
CA PHE A 58 -1.39 2.67 0.51
C PHE A 58 -2.45 2.44 -0.56
N VAL A 59 -2.89 1.19 -0.70
CA VAL A 59 -3.94 0.80 -1.66
C VAL A 59 -5.09 0.17 -0.89
N ASP A 60 -6.30 0.70 -1.06
CA ASP A 60 -7.52 0.22 -0.40
C ASP A 60 -8.75 0.52 -1.26
N ASP A 61 -9.84 -0.22 -1.10
CA ASP A 61 -11.06 -0.03 -1.87
C ASP A 61 -11.96 1.09 -1.31
N LYS A 62 -11.64 1.62 -0.12
CA LYS A 62 -12.41 2.66 0.56
C LYS A 62 -11.62 3.96 0.64
N ASP A 63 -12.15 4.99 -0.01
CA ASP A 63 -11.58 6.34 -0.02
C ASP A 63 -11.21 6.87 1.38
N LYS A 64 -12.08 6.69 2.38
CA LYS A 64 -11.81 7.11 3.76
C LYS A 64 -10.53 6.50 4.36
N ASN A 65 -10.18 5.27 3.98
CA ASN A 65 -8.97 4.59 4.45
C ASN A 65 -7.74 5.16 3.74
N VAL A 66 -7.89 5.52 2.46
CA VAL A 66 -6.83 6.14 1.65
C VAL A 66 -6.52 7.55 2.15
N VAL A 67 -7.55 8.35 2.42
CA VAL A 67 -7.41 9.70 2.98
C VAL A 67 -6.69 9.67 4.34
N ALA A 68 -6.98 8.67 5.19
CA ALA A 68 -6.28 8.52 6.46
C ALA A 68 -4.78 8.25 6.29
N ALA A 69 -4.38 7.40 5.33
CA ALA A 69 -2.98 7.16 5.01
C ALA A 69 -2.30 8.43 4.45
N GLN A 70 -2.99 9.16 3.58
CA GLN A 70 -2.49 10.41 3.01
C GLN A 70 -2.27 11.50 4.07
N ALA A 71 -3.13 11.56 5.09
CA ALA A 71 -2.97 12.46 6.23
C ALA A 71 -1.68 12.18 7.03
N LEU A 72 -1.14 10.97 6.94
CA LEU A 72 0.14 10.56 7.54
C LEU A 72 1.35 10.80 6.61
N GLY A 73 1.13 11.41 5.44
CA GLY A 73 2.17 11.72 4.46
C GLY A 73 2.47 10.60 3.48
N TRP A 74 1.64 9.54 3.43
CA TRP A 74 1.79 8.46 2.46
C TRP A 74 1.13 8.84 1.14
N GLN A 75 1.55 8.20 0.05
CA GLN A 75 0.79 8.20 -1.18
C GLN A 75 -0.40 7.24 -1.03
N GLY A 76 -1.49 7.50 -1.74
CA GLY A 76 -2.73 6.73 -1.58
C GLY A 76 -3.44 6.48 -2.90
N ILE A 77 -3.88 5.25 -3.12
CA ILE A 77 -4.66 4.82 -4.29
C ILE A 77 -5.96 4.15 -3.80
N CYS A 78 -7.11 4.73 -4.17
CA CYS A 78 -8.40 4.05 -4.00
C CYS A 78 -8.61 3.10 -5.17
N PHE A 79 -8.56 1.78 -4.91
CA PHE A 79 -8.63 0.75 -5.94
C PHE A 79 -9.53 -0.40 -5.52
N ASN A 80 -10.54 -0.69 -6.33
CA ASN A 80 -11.41 -1.83 -6.14
C ASN A 80 -11.16 -2.88 -7.24
N ALA A 81 -10.50 -3.98 -6.86
CA ALA A 81 -10.13 -5.06 -7.79
C ALA A 81 -11.32 -5.78 -8.44
N THR A 82 -12.54 -5.62 -7.90
CA THR A 82 -13.75 -6.25 -8.44
C THR A 82 -14.38 -5.44 -9.57
N THR A 83 -14.14 -4.12 -9.61
CA THR A 83 -14.74 -3.20 -10.59
C THR A 83 -13.72 -2.56 -11.52
N ALA A 84 -12.42 -2.62 -11.16
CA ALA A 84 -11.37 -1.99 -11.93
C ALA A 84 -11.18 -2.63 -13.31
N ALA A 85 -10.84 -1.78 -14.29
CA ALA A 85 -10.43 -2.25 -15.60
C ALA A 85 -9.04 -2.90 -15.53
N PRO A 86 -8.72 -3.86 -16.41
CA PRO A 86 -7.36 -4.41 -16.51
C PRO A 86 -6.30 -3.30 -16.66
N GLY A 87 -5.22 -3.40 -15.90
CA GLY A 87 -4.11 -2.43 -15.92
C GLY A 87 -4.41 -1.06 -15.28
N GLU A 88 -5.56 -0.87 -14.64
CA GLU A 88 -5.88 0.38 -13.93
C GLU A 88 -4.93 0.65 -12.76
N LEU A 89 -4.64 -0.37 -11.93
CA LEU A 89 -3.70 -0.21 -10.82
C LEU A 89 -2.29 0.13 -11.33
N ALA A 90 -1.82 -0.53 -12.38
CA ALA A 90 -0.52 -0.25 -13.00
C ALA A 90 -0.42 1.20 -13.51
N ARG A 91 -1.49 1.71 -14.13
CA ARG A 91 -1.56 3.13 -14.56
C ARG A 91 -1.56 4.09 -13.38
N ALA A 92 -2.28 3.77 -12.31
CA ALA A 92 -2.30 4.58 -11.10
C ALA A 92 -0.91 4.67 -10.45
N LEU A 93 -0.20 3.53 -10.35
CA LEU A 93 1.17 3.47 -9.84
C LEU A 93 2.13 4.26 -10.74
N ALA A 94 2.04 4.09 -12.07
CA ALA A 94 2.87 4.84 -13.00
C ALA A 94 2.67 6.36 -12.87
N GLY A 95 1.44 6.80 -12.58
CA GLY A 95 1.14 8.20 -12.25
C GLY A 95 1.81 8.72 -10.98
N LEU A 96 2.20 7.83 -10.06
CA LEU A 96 3.00 8.14 -8.87
C LEU A 96 4.51 8.05 -9.13
N GLY A 97 4.95 7.80 -10.37
CA GLY A 97 6.34 7.54 -10.72
C GLY A 97 6.81 6.12 -10.38
N LEU A 98 5.88 5.23 -10.03
CA LEU A 98 6.14 3.85 -9.64
C LEU A 98 5.70 2.92 -10.77
N GLY A 99 6.65 2.31 -11.47
CA GLY A 99 6.34 1.40 -12.57
C GLY A 99 7.40 1.44 -13.65
N GLY A 100 8.35 0.51 -13.57
CA GLY A 100 9.28 0.24 -14.67
C GLY A 100 10.71 -0.05 -14.26
N ALA A 101 11.01 -1.31 -13.96
CA ALA A 101 12.27 -1.94 -14.36
C ALA A 101 11.95 -3.27 -15.08
N ALA A 102 11.50 -3.17 -16.33
CA ALA A 102 11.59 -4.25 -17.32
C ALA A 102 11.34 -3.68 -18.74
N ALA A 103 12.39 -3.17 -19.37
CA ALA A 103 12.69 -3.24 -20.82
C ALA A 103 13.78 -2.23 -21.21
N GLN A 104 15.01 -2.43 -20.74
CA GLN A 104 16.21 -1.95 -21.45
C GLN A 104 17.33 -2.99 -21.30
N SER A 105 17.40 -3.90 -22.28
CA SER A 105 18.53 -4.70 -22.80
C SER A 105 18.08 -6.12 -23.11
#